data_AF-A0A8J7KRU1-F1
#
_entry.id   AF-A0A8J7KRU1-F1
#
_cell.length_a   1.000
_cell.length_b   1.000
_cell.length_c   1.000
_cell.angle_alpha   90.00
_cell.angle_beta   90.00
_cell.angle_gamma   90.00
#
_symmetry.space_group_name_H-M   'P 1'
#
loop_
_entity.id
_entity.type
_entity.pdbx_description
1 polymer ?
#
loop_
_entity_poly.entity_id
_entity_poly.type
_entity_poly.pdbx_seq_one_letter_code
_entity_poly.pdbx_strand_id
1 'polypeptide(L)'
;MMGTQPEIVFIKPKHGRKVPIPQYMRDTQEYFGDYLPDEGLRVQKTLFWIKRQQDDDIEEVAESDPLSEQDITEMASNKQKKAK
;
A
#
# COMPACT_ATOMS: atom_id res chain seq x y z
N MET A 1 20.34 4.10 -22.85
CA MET A 1 18.93 3.69 -22.61
C MET A 1 18.46 4.42 -21.37
N MET A 2 17.56 5.40 -21.51
CA MET A 2 16.95 6.06 -20.35
C MET A 2 15.97 5.07 -19.75
N GLY A 3 16.35 4.41 -18.65
CA GLY A 3 15.41 3.64 -17.86
C GLY A 3 14.40 4.62 -17.26
N THR A 4 13.14 4.53 -17.66
CA THR A 4 12.06 5.26 -17.00
C THR A 4 12.03 4.81 -15.54
N GLN A 5 12.26 5.75 -14.63
CA GLN A 5 12.16 5.47 -13.20
C GLN A 5 10.72 5.02 -12.89
N PRO A 6 10.55 3.99 -12.04
CA PRO A 6 9.23 3.57 -11.62
C PRO A 6 8.55 4.71 -10.83
N GLU A 7 7.38 5.15 -11.29
CA GLU A 7 6.56 6.13 -10.58
C GLU A 7 5.95 5.46 -9.34
N ILE A 8 6.21 5.99 -8.15
CA ILE A 8 5.63 5.52 -6.89
C ILE A 8 4.47 6.44 -6.54
N VAL A 9 3.32 5.84 -6.19
CA VAL A 9 2.08 6.54 -5.87
C VAL A 9 1.49 6.01 -4.55
N PHE A 10 0.78 6.87 -3.83
CA PHE A 10 0.00 6.45 -2.67
C PHE A 10 -1.46 6.24 -3.07
N ILE A 11 -1.98 5.04 -2.83
CA ILE A 11 -3.34 4.67 -3.18
C ILE A 11 -4.12 4.28 -1.93
N LYS A 12 -5.41 4.58 -1.90
CA LYS A 12 -6.31 4.14 -0.82
C LYS A 12 -7.64 3.63 -1.40
N PRO A 13 -8.31 2.69 -0.71
CA PRO A 13 -9.62 2.19 -1.16
C PRO A 13 -10.66 3.30 -1.08
N LYS A 14 -11.53 3.38 -2.09
CA LYS A 14 -12.63 4.35 -2.14
C LYS A 14 -13.90 3.74 -1.54
N HIS A 15 -14.69 4.55 -0.86
CA HIS A 15 -16.03 4.17 -0.34
C HIS A 15 -16.07 2.93 0.56
N GLY A 16 -14.96 2.57 1.23
CA GLY A 16 -14.87 1.35 2.05
C GLY A 16 -14.92 0.05 1.22
N ARG A 17 -14.64 0.13 -0.10
CA ARG A 17 -14.55 -1.05 -0.95
C ARG A 17 -13.25 -1.80 -0.65
N LYS A 18 -13.36 -3.11 -0.43
CA LYS A 18 -12.20 -3.98 -0.32
C LYS A 18 -11.57 -4.17 -1.70
N VAL A 19 -10.39 -3.61 -1.91
CA VAL A 19 -9.68 -3.68 -3.20
C VAL A 19 -8.71 -4.85 -3.18
N PRO A 20 -8.85 -5.86 -4.05
CA PRO A 20 -7.97 -7.02 -4.01
C PRO A 20 -6.53 -6.64 -4.37
N ILE A 21 -5.58 -7.27 -3.70
CA ILE A 21 -4.15 -7.05 -3.93
C ILE A 21 -3.63 -8.04 -4.99
N PRO A 22 -2.77 -7.60 -5.93
CA PRO A 22 -2.18 -8.49 -6.92
C PRO A 22 -1.26 -9.53 -6.26
N GLN A 23 -1.23 -10.74 -6.82
CA GLN A 23 -0.59 -11.90 -6.19
C GLN A 23 0.87 -11.65 -5.79
N TYR A 24 1.66 -10.96 -6.61
CA TYR A 24 3.07 -10.67 -6.34
C TYR A 24 3.31 -9.79 -5.11
N MET A 25 2.29 -9.07 -4.62
CA MET A 25 2.36 -8.28 -3.38
C MET A 25 1.85 -9.04 -2.16
N ARG A 26 1.30 -10.25 -2.32
CA ARG A 26 0.93 -11.08 -1.16
C ARG A 26 2.15 -11.70 -0.51
N ASP A 27 3.21 -11.87 -1.29
CA ASP A 27 4.47 -12.49 -0.87
C ASP A 27 5.49 -11.45 -0.36
N THR A 28 5.11 -10.17 -0.24
CA THR A 28 5.97 -9.13 0.34
C THR A 28 6.05 -9.26 1.86
N GLN A 29 7.14 -8.75 2.44
CA GLN A 29 7.36 -8.78 3.89
C GLN A 29 6.28 -8.03 4.66
N GLU A 30 5.69 -7.00 4.06
CA GLU A 30 4.46 -6.37 4.50
C GLU A 30 3.28 -7.20 3.95
N TYR A 31 2.75 -8.10 4.77
CA TYR A 31 1.58 -8.91 4.41
C TYR A 31 0.31 -8.12 4.71
N PHE A 32 -0.45 -7.78 3.67
CA PHE A 32 -1.68 -7.00 3.77
C PHE A 32 -2.96 -7.86 3.70
N GLY A 33 -2.82 -9.19 3.70
CA GLY A 33 -3.95 -10.09 3.46
C GLY A 33 -4.38 -10.13 1.98
N ASP A 34 -5.66 -10.38 1.74
CA ASP A 34 -6.23 -10.46 0.39
C ASP A 34 -6.62 -9.10 -0.21
N TYR A 35 -6.70 -8.05 0.62
CA TYR A 35 -7.28 -6.76 0.28
C TYR A 35 -6.41 -5.60 0.77
N LEU A 36 -6.48 -4.48 0.04
CA LEU A 36 -5.80 -3.23 0.36
C LEU A 36 -6.27 -2.73 1.73
N PRO A 37 -5.35 -2.25 2.59
CA PRO A 37 -5.70 -1.65 3.87
C PRO A 37 -6.50 -0.35 3.67
N ASP A 38 -7.37 -0.03 4.64
CA ASP A 38 -8.21 1.18 4.60
C ASP A 38 -7.36 2.47 4.64
N GLU A 39 -6.20 2.42 5.29
CA GLU A 39 -5.24 3.52 5.37
C GLU A 39 -4.55 3.80 4.03
N GLY A 40 -4.51 2.82 3.13
CA GLY A 40 -3.83 2.91 1.84
C GLY A 40 -2.40 2.34 1.85
N LEU A 41 -1.74 2.38 0.69
CA LEU A 41 -0.42 1.79 0.47
C LEU A 41 0.38 2.56 -0.57
N ARG A 42 1.69 2.69 -0.35
CA ARG A 42 2.64 3.16 -1.36
C ARG A 42 2.97 2.02 -2.32
N VAL A 43 2.67 2.21 -3.60
CA VAL A 43 2.87 1.21 -4.63
C VAL A 43 3.54 1.80 -5.85
N GLN A 44 4.28 0.97 -6.58
CA GLN A 44 4.67 1.33 -7.93
C GLN A 44 3.41 1.43 -8.80
N LYS A 45 3.29 2.49 -9.60
CA LYS A 45 2.22 2.67 -10.57
C LYS A 45 2.31 1.57 -11.63
N THR A 46 1.33 0.68 -11.62
CA THR A 46 1.21 -0.43 -12.56
C THR A 46 -0.15 -0.38 -13.26
N LEU A 47 -0.28 -1.11 -14.37
CA LEU A 47 -1.56 -1.26 -15.07
C LEU A 47 -2.69 -1.78 -14.17
N PHE A 48 -2.35 -2.58 -13.14
CA PHE A 48 -3.33 -3.07 -12.18
C PHE A 48 -3.98 -1.92 -11.40
N TRP A 49 -3.17 -1.03 -10.83
CA TRP A 49 -3.66 0.10 -10.05
C TRP A 49 -4.37 1.13 -10.91
N ILE A 50 -3.85 1.41 -12.12
CA ILE A 50 -4.52 2.29 -13.08
C ILE A 50 -5.93 1.79 -13.41
N LYS A 51 -6.09 0.47 -13.62
CA LYS A 51 -7.41 -0.11 -13.86
C LYS A 51 -8.34 0.04 -12.65
N ARG A 52 -7.86 -0.22 -11.43
CA ARG A 52 -8.65 -0.04 -10.21
C ARG A 52 -9.08 1.41 -9.99
N GLN A 53 -8.24 2.37 -10.37
CA GLN A 53 -8.59 3.78 -10.33
C GLN A 53 -9.68 4.12 -11.35
N GLN A 54 -9.64 3.54 -12.55
CA GLN A 54 -10.68 3.71 -13.58
C GLN A 54 -12.02 3.07 -13.18
N ASP A 55 -11.97 1.94 -12.47
CA ASP A 55 -13.14 1.24 -11.92
C ASP A 55 -13.73 1.94 -10.67
N ASP A 56 -13.14 3.08 -10.26
CA ASP A 56 -13.50 3.85 -9.07
C ASP A 56 -13.36 3.09 -7.74
N ASP A 57 -12.48 2.07 -7.73
CA ASP A 57 -12.20 1.25 -6.55
C ASP A 57 -11.17 1.90 -5.61
N ILE A 58 -10.23 2.68 -6.17
CA ILE A 58 -9.18 3.39 -5.43
C ILE A 58 -9.08 4.84 -5.87
N GLU A 59 -8.43 5.65 -5.03
CA GLU A 59 -7.98 6.99 -5.40
C GLU A 59 -6.47 7.13 -5.14
N GLU A 60 -5.80 7.86 -6.05
CA GLU A 60 -4.41 8.29 -5.89
C GLU A 60 -4.42 9.59 -5.07
N VAL A 61 -3.78 9.57 -3.90
CA VAL A 61 -3.69 10.75 -3.05
C VAL A 61 -2.35 11.42 -3.33
N ALA A 62 -2.39 12.68 -3.75
CA ALA A 62 -1.17 13.48 -3.88
C ALA A 62 -0.49 13.57 -2.51
N GLU A 63 0.84 13.45 -2.49
CA GLU A 63 1.68 13.49 -1.28
C GLU A 63 1.74 14.90 -0.63
N SER A 64 0.66 15.67 -0.74
CA SER A 64 0.49 17.01 -0.16
C SER A 64 -0.13 17.00 1.24
N ASP A 65 -0.59 15.83 1.71
CA ASP A 65 -0.99 15.63 3.10
C ASP A 65 0.06 14.76 3.78
N PRO A 66 0.73 15.25 4.84
CA PRO A 66 1.62 14.46 5.66
C PRO A 66 0.78 13.46 6.46
N LEU A 67 0.33 12.38 5.81
CA LEU A 67 -0.09 11.17 6.49
C LEU A 67 1.16 10.60 7.18
N SER A 68 1.37 11.12 8.39
CA SER A 68 2.31 10.73 9.43
C SER A 68 3.19 9.54 9.07
N GLU A 69 4.48 9.82 8.88
CA GLU A 69 5.58 8.86 9.00
C GLU A 69 5.70 8.31 10.45
N GLN A 70 4.59 7.95 11.11
CA GLN A 70 4.60 7.49 12.51
C GLN A 70 4.28 6.02 12.75
N ASP A 71 3.81 5.21 11.79
CA ASP A 71 3.35 3.85 12.15
C ASP A 71 3.91 2.67 11.35
N ILE A 72 5.04 2.83 10.64
CA ILE A 72 5.72 1.69 9.97
C ILE A 72 7.03 1.28 10.68
N THR A 73 7.39 1.93 11.80
CA THR A 73 8.61 1.59 12.57
C THR A 73 8.35 1.19 14.02
N GLU A 74 7.14 0.75 14.40
CA GLU A 74 6.87 0.20 15.74
C GLU A 74 6.37 -1.26 15.79
N MET A 75 6.17 -1.95 14.65
CA MET A 75 5.83 -3.39 14.65
C MET A 75 7.01 -4.36 14.47
N ALA A 76 8.26 -3.90 14.54
CA ALA A 76 9.45 -4.78 14.49
C ALA A 76 10.18 -4.96 15.85
N SER A 77 9.81 -4.21 16.91
CA SER A 77 10.63 -4.15 18.13
C SER A 77 10.01 -4.77 19.39
N ASN A 78 8.77 -5.27 19.35
CA ASN A 78 8.11 -5.81 20.54
C ASN A 78 7.82 -7.32 20.45
N LYS A 79 8.86 -8.12 20.20
CA LYS A 79 8.81 -9.57 20.38
C LYS A 79 10.06 -10.15 21.05
N GLN A 80 10.61 -9.46 22.05
CA GLN A 80 11.64 -10.03 22.94
C GLN A 80 11.51 -9.59 24.40
N LYS A 81 10.30 -9.61 25.00
CA LYS A 81 10.18 -9.63 26.46
C LYS A 81 8.99 -10.48 26.91
N LYS A 82 9.27 -11.77 27.11
CA LYS A 82 8.71 -12.69 28.13
C LYS A 82 8.87 -14.13 27.64
N ALA A 83 10.09 -14.63 27.69
CA ALA A 83 10.30 -16.03 28.05
C ALA A 83 10.67 -16.04 29.54
N LYS A 84 10.07 -17.02 30.20
CA LYS A 84 9.88 -17.21 31.63
C LYS A 84 11.18 -17.58 32.36
#